data_AF-A0A6A6J1B6-F1
#
_entry.id   AF-A0A6A6J1B6-F1
#
_cell.length_a   1.000
_cell.length_b   1.000
_cell.length_c   1.000
_cell.angle_alpha   90.00
_cell.angle_beta   90.00
_cell.angle_gamma   90.00
#
_symmetry.space_group_name_H-M   'P 1'
#
loop_
_entity.id
_entity.type
_entity.pdbx_description
1 polymer ?
#
loop_
_entity_poly.entity_id
_entity_poly.type
_entity_poly.pdbx_seq_one_letter_code
_entity_poly.pdbx_strand_id
1 'polypeptide(L)'
;MPPSYTEELSLALRVIHTASLLTKSVLRTLKNNVSAETKADDSPVTIADFAAQAVIISALRAAYPSDSFIGEESADQLRKNEDLAERVWQLVQRANDFSAAGESRSSDVQHVQRLGENMALALPASKNEMLHVIDLGTSTQTAEGRVWVLDPVDGTATFMTGNQYAVCLCLLVDGVQQVGVIGAPNLAFDTRGLLGQSRIHEEQVDGPGYGVVLSAVRGDGTYIRAMHASGLGEARRTRHQQTARKELSALDFIETTIGKTSLSQTEHQDVANCLSAKWPGTLLWSQQMKYVALALGATDVMVRLPKGKDRYTYVWDHAGGQLLFQEAGGIVKDLDGGDIDFAQGRKIEGYRNFGMVAAMPWAFDKVHEAAREVMSRRTR
;
A
#
# COMPACT_ATOMS: atom_id res chain seq x y z
N MET A 1 18.33 -1.73 -22.83
CA MET A 1 18.20 -1.30 -21.42
C MET A 1 16.77 -1.60 -20.99
N PRO A 2 16.53 -2.04 -19.75
CA PRO A 2 15.16 -2.15 -19.24
C PRO A 2 14.47 -0.78 -19.31
N PRO A 3 13.14 -0.74 -19.53
CA PRO A 3 12.38 0.51 -19.54
C PRO A 3 12.51 1.22 -18.18
N SER A 4 12.62 2.55 -18.20
CA SER A 4 12.88 3.34 -16.98
C SER A 4 11.63 3.62 -16.13
N TYR A 5 10.43 3.31 -16.64
CA TYR A 5 9.12 3.58 -16.03
C TYR A 5 8.96 4.99 -15.43
N THR A 6 9.69 5.97 -15.95
CA THR A 6 9.79 7.31 -15.36
C THR A 6 8.46 8.07 -15.48
N GLU A 7 7.76 7.91 -16.61
CA GLU A 7 6.46 8.53 -16.85
C GLU A 7 5.36 7.86 -16.01
N GLU A 8 5.38 6.54 -15.88
CA GLU A 8 4.50 5.77 -15.01
C GLU A 8 4.67 6.16 -13.55
N LEU A 9 5.91 6.22 -13.05
CA LEU A 9 6.19 6.63 -11.69
C LEU A 9 5.74 8.07 -11.43
N SER A 10 6.01 9.00 -12.36
CA SER A 10 5.61 10.40 -12.23
C SER A 10 4.09 10.53 -12.09
N LEU A 11 3.32 9.86 -12.96
CA LEU A 11 1.86 9.86 -12.88
C LEU A 11 1.36 9.16 -11.60
N ALA A 12 1.91 8.00 -11.26
CA ALA A 12 1.53 7.24 -10.07
C ALA A 12 1.73 8.04 -8.78
N LEU A 13 2.84 8.78 -8.65
CA LEU A 13 3.10 9.67 -7.52
C LEU A 13 2.05 10.77 -7.39
N ARG A 14 1.70 11.42 -8.50
CA ARG A 14 0.70 12.50 -8.52
C ARG A 14 -0.71 12.00 -8.17
N VAL A 15 -1.06 10.83 -8.71
CA VAL A 15 -2.35 10.19 -8.49
C VAL A 15 -2.48 9.70 -7.05
N ILE A 16 -1.47 9.01 -6.50
CA ILE A 16 -1.46 8.58 -5.10
C ILE A 16 -1.45 9.77 -4.14
N HIS A 17 -0.72 10.84 -4.45
CA HIS A 17 -0.76 12.07 -3.65
C HIS A 17 -2.19 12.65 -3.60
N THR A 18 -2.84 12.81 -4.75
CA THR A 18 -4.22 13.33 -4.83
C THR A 18 -5.20 12.44 -4.07
N ALA A 19 -5.15 11.12 -4.30
CA ALA A 19 -6.00 10.16 -3.60
C ALA A 19 -5.75 10.15 -2.08
N SER A 20 -4.49 10.27 -1.65
CA SER A 20 -4.10 10.38 -0.23
C SER A 20 -4.67 11.63 0.45
N LEU A 21 -4.65 12.78 -0.23
CA LEU A 21 -5.27 14.01 0.28
C LEU A 21 -6.79 13.86 0.37
N LEU A 22 -7.39 13.21 -0.63
CA LEU A 22 -8.82 12.95 -0.68
C LEU A 22 -9.29 12.07 0.49
N THR A 23 -8.65 10.92 0.70
CA THR A 23 -8.95 10.00 1.80
C THR A 23 -8.68 10.63 3.16
N LYS A 24 -7.60 11.42 3.29
CA LYS A 24 -7.30 12.19 4.51
C LYS A 24 -8.38 13.23 4.82
N SER A 25 -8.96 13.85 3.80
CA SER A 25 -10.05 14.82 3.98
C SER A 25 -11.30 14.16 4.56
N VAL A 26 -11.66 12.96 4.07
CA VAL A 26 -12.77 12.16 4.59
C VAL A 26 -12.53 11.78 6.05
N LEU A 27 -11.31 11.32 6.36
CA LEU A 27 -10.91 10.97 7.73
C LEU A 27 -11.04 12.14 8.71
N ARG A 28 -10.69 13.36 8.28
CA ARG A 28 -10.84 14.57 9.11
C ARG A 28 -12.31 14.91 9.34
N THR A 29 -13.15 14.79 8.32
CA THR A 29 -14.60 14.98 8.46
C THR A 29 -15.22 13.97 9.41
N LEU A 30 -14.79 12.70 9.37
CA LEU A 30 -15.19 11.67 10.32
C LEU A 30 -14.92 12.04 11.78
N LYS A 31 -13.68 12.45 12.10
CA LYS A 31 -13.30 12.83 13.47
C LYS A 31 -14.10 14.02 14.00
N ASN A 32 -14.55 14.92 13.12
CA ASN A 32 -15.31 16.10 13.52
C ASN A 32 -16.82 15.83 13.68
N ASN A 33 -17.35 14.73 13.13
CA ASN A 33 -18.78 14.42 13.09
C ASN A 33 -19.11 13.12 13.85
N VAL A 34 -18.73 13.07 15.14
CA VAL A 34 -18.80 11.89 16.06
C VAL A 34 -20.22 11.30 16.25
N SER A 35 -21.26 11.83 15.59
CA SER A 35 -22.67 11.47 15.81
C SER A 35 -23.37 10.72 14.68
N ALA A 36 -22.72 10.42 13.55
CA ALA A 36 -23.39 9.74 12.44
C ALA A 36 -23.24 8.21 12.52
N GLU A 37 -24.21 7.55 13.17
CA GLU A 37 -24.46 6.12 12.91
C GLU A 37 -24.73 5.94 11.41
N THR A 38 -23.72 5.52 10.67
CA THR A 38 -23.85 5.18 9.26
C THR A 38 -24.01 3.67 9.17
N LYS A 39 -24.99 3.19 8.39
CA LYS A 39 -25.12 1.75 8.11
C LYS A 39 -23.80 1.25 7.54
N ALA A 40 -23.42 0.00 7.83
CA ALA A 40 -22.14 -0.58 7.45
C ALA A 40 -21.81 -0.39 5.95
N ASP A 41 -22.83 -0.37 5.11
CA ASP A 41 -22.70 -0.23 3.65
C ASP A 41 -22.55 1.25 3.19
N ASP A 42 -22.94 2.25 3.98
CA ASP A 42 -22.82 3.68 3.63
C ASP A 42 -21.66 4.37 4.36
N SER A 43 -20.71 3.57 4.82
CA SER A 43 -19.66 4.02 5.71
C SER A 43 -18.75 5.05 5.04
N PRO A 44 -18.19 6.01 5.79
CA PRO A 44 -17.29 7.00 5.21
C PRO A 44 -16.02 6.41 4.59
N VAL A 45 -15.58 5.22 5.01
CA VAL A 45 -14.49 4.51 4.33
C VAL A 45 -14.91 4.04 2.94
N THR A 46 -16.11 3.46 2.80
CA THR A 46 -16.70 3.09 1.49
C THR A 46 -16.69 4.27 0.49
N ILE A 47 -16.96 5.48 0.96
CA ILE A 47 -16.93 6.69 0.11
C ILE A 47 -15.50 7.04 -0.31
N ALA A 48 -14.55 6.93 0.62
CA ALA A 48 -13.14 7.17 0.33
C ALA A 48 -12.59 6.13 -0.66
N ASP A 49 -12.96 4.85 -0.50
CA ASP A 49 -12.57 3.74 -1.38
C ASP A 49 -13.01 3.99 -2.83
N PHE A 50 -14.31 4.19 -3.05
CA PHE A 50 -14.84 4.43 -4.39
C PHE A 50 -14.28 5.69 -5.03
N ALA A 51 -14.13 6.78 -4.27
CA ALA A 51 -13.63 8.03 -4.81
C ALA A 51 -12.14 7.95 -5.18
N ALA A 52 -11.32 7.34 -4.32
CA ALA A 52 -9.90 7.12 -4.62
C ALA A 52 -9.73 6.20 -5.83
N GLN A 53 -10.46 5.07 -5.90
CA GLN A 53 -10.41 4.17 -7.06
C GLN A 53 -10.82 4.88 -8.36
N ALA A 54 -11.89 5.69 -8.34
CA ALA A 54 -12.34 6.43 -9.52
C ALA A 54 -11.29 7.44 -10.01
N VAL A 55 -10.69 8.22 -9.10
CA VAL A 55 -9.63 9.19 -9.42
C VAL A 55 -8.40 8.49 -9.98
N ILE A 56 -7.96 7.40 -9.34
CA ILE A 56 -6.77 6.66 -9.74
C ILE A 56 -6.93 6.07 -11.14
N ILE A 57 -8.01 5.32 -11.36
CA ILE A 57 -8.23 4.64 -12.63
C ILE A 57 -8.47 5.65 -13.76
N SER A 58 -9.26 6.71 -13.53
CA SER A 58 -9.52 7.72 -14.57
C SER A 58 -8.24 8.39 -15.08
N ALA A 59 -7.35 8.81 -14.16
CA ALA A 59 -6.10 9.45 -14.52
C ALA A 59 -5.15 8.51 -15.27
N LEU A 60 -5.02 7.26 -14.80
CA LEU A 60 -4.18 6.25 -15.46
C LEU A 60 -4.74 5.85 -16.83
N ARG A 61 -6.06 5.66 -16.95
CA ARG A 61 -6.72 5.26 -18.20
C ARG A 61 -6.64 6.33 -19.29
N ALA A 62 -6.57 7.59 -18.91
CA ALA A 62 -6.34 8.69 -19.84
C ALA A 62 -4.92 8.67 -20.42
N ALA A 63 -3.91 8.37 -19.60
CA ALA A 63 -2.51 8.28 -20.02
C ALA A 63 -2.17 6.96 -20.71
N TYR A 64 -2.76 5.85 -20.25
CA TYR A 64 -2.51 4.50 -20.73
C TYR A 64 -3.83 3.79 -21.12
N PRO A 65 -4.40 4.11 -22.30
CA PRO A 65 -5.71 3.60 -22.71
C PRO A 65 -5.85 2.09 -22.84
N SER A 66 -4.74 1.39 -23.01
CA SER A 66 -4.69 -0.06 -23.25
C SER A 66 -4.34 -0.87 -22.00
N ASP A 67 -3.97 -0.21 -20.89
CA ASP A 67 -3.63 -0.90 -19.65
C ASP A 67 -4.91 -1.41 -18.97
N SER A 68 -4.78 -2.54 -18.27
CA SER A 68 -5.87 -3.13 -17.47
C SER A 68 -5.74 -2.73 -16.00
N PHE A 69 -6.81 -2.90 -15.23
CA PHE A 69 -6.86 -2.50 -13.83
C PHE A 69 -7.41 -3.62 -12.93
N ILE A 70 -6.82 -3.78 -11.76
CA ILE A 70 -7.33 -4.59 -10.66
C ILE A 70 -7.43 -3.68 -9.45
N GLY A 71 -8.66 -3.34 -9.07
CA GLY A 71 -8.99 -2.67 -7.82
C GLY A 71 -9.89 -3.53 -6.96
N GLU A 72 -9.99 -3.21 -5.68
CA GLU A 72 -10.85 -3.91 -4.73
C GLU A 72 -12.34 -3.71 -5.05
N GLU A 73 -12.70 -2.48 -5.45
CA GLU A 73 -14.10 -2.05 -5.52
C GLU A 73 -14.79 -2.32 -6.87
N SER A 74 -16.12 -2.41 -6.84
CA SER A 74 -17.00 -2.44 -8.01
C SER A 74 -18.18 -1.50 -7.84
N ALA A 75 -18.67 -0.89 -8.91
CA ALA A 75 -19.72 0.13 -8.83
C ALA A 75 -21.13 -0.46 -8.59
N ASP A 76 -21.27 -1.77 -8.37
CA ASP A 76 -22.54 -2.46 -8.13
C ASP A 76 -23.32 -1.89 -6.96
N GLN A 77 -22.61 -1.50 -5.89
CA GLN A 77 -23.24 -0.90 -4.73
C GLN A 77 -23.74 0.51 -5.02
N LEU A 78 -22.95 1.32 -5.72
CA LEU A 78 -23.29 2.68 -6.11
C LEU A 78 -24.53 2.72 -7.02
N ARG A 79 -24.66 1.76 -7.94
CA ARG A 79 -25.86 1.64 -8.79
C ARG A 79 -27.14 1.30 -8.02
N LYS A 80 -27.01 0.68 -6.83
CA LYS A 80 -28.13 0.32 -5.95
C LYS A 80 -28.46 1.42 -4.94
N ASN A 81 -27.55 2.39 -4.75
CA ASN A 81 -27.69 3.45 -3.78
C ASN A 81 -27.28 4.81 -4.38
N GLU A 82 -28.28 5.53 -4.90
CA GLU A 82 -28.08 6.83 -5.56
C GLU A 82 -27.51 7.90 -4.62
N ASP A 83 -27.91 7.90 -3.34
CA ASP A 83 -27.39 8.85 -2.35
C ASP A 83 -25.90 8.61 -2.08
N LEU A 84 -25.48 7.35 -1.99
CA LEU A 84 -24.07 6.99 -1.87
C LEU A 84 -23.30 7.39 -3.13
N ALA A 85 -23.83 7.08 -4.32
CA ALA A 85 -23.21 7.46 -5.60
C ALA A 85 -23.03 8.98 -5.72
N GLU A 86 -24.01 9.77 -5.27
CA GLU A 86 -23.93 11.23 -5.27
C GLU A 86 -22.86 11.74 -4.29
N ARG A 87 -22.76 11.16 -3.08
CA ARG A 87 -21.71 11.52 -2.11
C ARG A 87 -20.31 11.20 -2.63
N VAL A 88 -20.13 10.04 -3.28
CA VAL A 88 -18.87 9.67 -3.94
C VAL A 88 -18.55 10.65 -5.06
N TRP A 89 -19.54 10.97 -5.91
CA TRP A 89 -19.37 11.90 -7.01
C TRP A 89 -18.93 13.30 -6.53
N GLN A 90 -19.59 13.83 -5.50
CA GLN A 90 -19.20 15.10 -4.87
C GLN A 90 -17.77 15.07 -4.33
N LEU A 91 -17.34 13.94 -3.76
CA LEU A 91 -15.96 13.78 -3.31
C LEU A 91 -14.98 13.74 -4.49
N VAL A 92 -15.28 12.98 -5.56
CA VAL A 92 -14.47 12.93 -6.78
C VAL A 92 -14.30 14.32 -7.40
N GLN A 93 -15.35 15.14 -7.44
CA GLN A 93 -15.28 16.52 -7.96
C GLN A 93 -14.30 17.41 -7.17
N ARG A 94 -14.15 17.16 -5.86
CA ARG A 94 -13.19 17.86 -4.99
C ARG A 94 -11.74 17.40 -5.20
N ALA A 95 -11.49 16.31 -5.93
CA ALA A 95 -10.12 15.91 -6.27
C ALA A 95 -9.38 16.98 -7.08
N ASN A 96 -10.11 17.83 -7.82
CA ASN A 96 -9.54 18.98 -8.52
C ASN A 96 -8.86 19.97 -7.57
N ASP A 97 -9.44 20.22 -6.39
CA ASP A 97 -8.90 21.14 -5.38
C ASP A 97 -7.50 20.70 -4.92
N PHE A 98 -7.28 19.38 -4.86
CA PHE A 98 -6.01 18.79 -4.46
C PHE A 98 -5.03 18.68 -5.63
N SER A 99 -5.53 18.46 -6.85
CA SER A 99 -4.70 18.37 -8.06
C SER A 99 -4.12 19.71 -8.52
N ALA A 100 -4.79 20.84 -8.18
CA ALA A 100 -4.41 22.20 -8.59
C ALA A 100 -3.52 22.94 -7.57
N ALA A 101 -3.39 22.44 -6.34
CA ALA A 101 -2.67 23.11 -5.27
C ALA A 101 -1.13 23.14 -5.43
N GLY A 102 -0.59 22.60 -6.54
CA GLY A 102 0.83 22.66 -6.92
C GLY A 102 1.35 24.02 -7.38
N GLU A 103 0.49 25.03 -7.50
CA GLU A 103 0.91 26.37 -7.92
C GLU A 103 1.47 27.19 -6.75
N SER A 104 2.77 27.08 -6.48
CA SER A 104 3.52 28.15 -5.82
C SER A 104 4.84 28.46 -6.52
N ARG A 105 4.96 29.75 -6.86
CA ARG A 105 6.04 30.42 -7.56
C ARG A 105 7.36 30.27 -6.80
N SER A 106 8.27 29.45 -7.33
CA SER A 106 9.68 29.44 -6.93
C SER A 106 10.51 29.56 -8.20
N SER A 107 10.92 30.79 -8.51
CA SER A 107 12.05 31.03 -9.40
C SER A 107 13.31 30.53 -8.69
N ASP A 108 14.11 29.75 -9.42
CA ASP A 108 15.42 29.20 -9.03
C ASP A 108 15.37 27.81 -8.36
N VAL A 109 15.61 26.77 -9.16
CA VAL A 109 16.79 25.86 -9.09
C VAL A 109 16.74 24.95 -10.32
N GLN A 110 17.88 24.87 -11.01
CA GLN A 110 18.08 24.13 -12.26
C GLN A 110 18.34 22.63 -11.99
N HIS A 111 17.92 21.80 -12.96
CA HIS A 111 18.23 20.36 -13.15
C HIS A 111 17.38 19.31 -12.42
N VAL A 112 16.09 19.27 -12.73
CA VAL A 112 15.40 18.02 -13.15
C VAL A 112 14.57 18.36 -14.39
N GLN A 113 14.67 17.55 -15.44
CA GLN A 113 13.93 17.73 -16.69
C GLN A 113 12.43 17.74 -16.42
N ARG A 114 11.80 18.89 -16.69
CA ARG A 114 10.35 19.11 -16.65
C ARG A 114 9.64 18.22 -17.69
N LEU A 115 9.11 17.09 -17.27
CA LEU A 115 8.13 16.30 -18.01
C LEU A 115 6.92 16.05 -17.08
N GLY A 116 5.81 16.75 -17.34
CA GLY A 116 4.48 16.38 -16.80
C GLY A 116 3.95 17.11 -15.55
N GLU A 117 4.66 18.09 -14.97
CA GLU A 117 4.22 18.76 -13.72
C GLU A 117 3.01 19.71 -13.87
N ASN A 118 2.57 20.03 -15.09
CA ASN A 118 1.64 21.15 -15.34
C ASN A 118 0.24 20.76 -15.88
N MET A 119 -0.11 19.48 -15.92
CA MET A 119 -1.41 19.04 -16.46
C MET A 119 -2.29 18.50 -15.34
N ALA A 120 -3.47 19.08 -15.11
CA ALA A 120 -4.46 18.56 -14.17
C ALA A 120 -4.72 17.06 -14.42
N LEU A 121 -5.00 16.30 -13.36
CA LEU A 121 -5.35 14.88 -13.51
C LEU A 121 -6.64 14.77 -14.32
N ALA A 122 -6.71 13.80 -15.24
CA ALA A 122 -7.96 13.46 -15.89
C ALA A 122 -8.88 12.80 -14.84
N LEU A 123 -9.97 13.48 -14.51
CA LEU A 123 -11.01 12.99 -13.62
C LEU A 123 -12.23 12.55 -14.45
N PRO A 124 -13.10 11.69 -13.92
CA PRO A 124 -14.34 11.34 -14.62
C PRO A 124 -15.17 12.61 -14.88
N ALA A 125 -15.65 12.80 -16.11
CA ALA A 125 -16.41 13.97 -16.53
C ALA A 125 -17.88 13.90 -16.08
N SER A 126 -18.35 12.72 -15.65
CA SER A 126 -19.72 12.53 -15.15
C SER A 126 -19.79 11.41 -14.13
N LYS A 127 -20.89 11.37 -13.36
CA LYS A 127 -21.20 10.25 -12.46
C LYS A 127 -21.28 8.90 -13.20
N ASN A 128 -21.82 8.86 -14.42
CA ASN A 128 -21.84 7.63 -15.21
C ASN A 128 -20.42 7.16 -15.59
N GLU A 129 -19.54 8.10 -15.94
CA GLU A 129 -18.14 7.79 -16.20
C GLU A 129 -17.43 7.33 -14.92
N MET A 130 -17.71 7.95 -13.77
CA MET A 130 -17.20 7.51 -12.47
C MET A 130 -17.54 6.05 -12.19
N LEU A 131 -18.81 5.65 -12.38
CA LEU A 131 -19.24 4.25 -12.22
C LEU A 131 -18.51 3.32 -13.20
N HIS A 132 -18.34 3.76 -14.45
CA HIS A 132 -17.63 2.99 -15.47
C HIS A 132 -16.15 2.78 -15.12
N VAL A 133 -15.42 3.83 -14.70
CA VAL A 133 -14.01 3.70 -14.37
C VAL A 133 -13.77 2.85 -13.12
N ILE A 134 -14.67 2.88 -12.13
CA ILE A 134 -14.60 1.99 -10.97
C ILE A 134 -14.65 0.53 -11.43
N ASP A 135 -15.56 0.18 -12.34
CA ASP A 135 -15.70 -1.20 -12.84
C ASP A 135 -14.53 -1.68 -13.69
N LEU A 136 -13.72 -0.79 -14.26
CA LEU A 136 -12.49 -1.21 -14.95
C LEU A 136 -11.54 -1.96 -14.00
N GLY A 137 -11.61 -1.70 -12.70
CA GLY A 137 -10.87 -2.41 -11.65
C GLY A 137 -11.31 -3.86 -11.41
N THR A 138 -12.37 -4.34 -12.06
CA THR A 138 -12.91 -5.70 -11.87
C THR A 138 -12.21 -6.76 -12.71
N SER A 139 -11.16 -6.40 -13.46
CA SER A 139 -10.36 -7.37 -14.23
C SER A 139 -9.82 -8.50 -13.33
N THR A 140 -9.56 -9.64 -13.96
CA THR A 140 -9.14 -10.87 -13.28
C THR A 140 -7.77 -11.38 -13.70
N GLN A 141 -7.21 -10.90 -14.81
CA GLN A 141 -5.93 -11.37 -15.34
C GLN A 141 -4.79 -10.44 -14.94
N THR A 142 -3.68 -11.02 -14.48
CA THR A 142 -2.42 -10.32 -14.18
C THR A 142 -1.22 -10.89 -14.91
N ALA A 143 -1.37 -12.07 -15.53
CA ALA A 143 -0.25 -12.82 -16.09
C ALA A 143 0.36 -12.22 -17.36
N GLU A 144 -0.40 -11.40 -18.09
CA GLU A 144 -0.01 -10.89 -19.41
C GLU A 144 -0.32 -9.39 -19.52
N GLY A 145 0.58 -8.67 -20.17
CA GLY A 145 0.42 -7.25 -20.45
C GLY A 145 0.63 -6.36 -19.24
N ARG A 146 0.16 -5.12 -19.36
CA ARG A 146 0.30 -4.07 -18.34
C ARG A 146 -0.97 -4.00 -17.49
N VAL A 147 -0.81 -4.21 -16.19
CA VAL A 147 -1.93 -4.25 -15.23
C VAL A 147 -1.60 -3.38 -14.04
N TRP A 148 -2.42 -2.35 -13.80
CA TRP A 148 -2.36 -1.54 -12.59
C TRP A 148 -3.19 -2.19 -11.50
N VAL A 149 -2.54 -2.53 -10.40
CA VAL A 149 -3.15 -3.09 -9.19
C VAL A 149 -3.25 -1.98 -8.16
N LEU A 150 -4.42 -1.79 -7.55
CA LEU A 150 -4.64 -0.77 -6.54
C LEU A 150 -5.50 -1.28 -5.38
N ASP A 151 -5.20 -0.72 -4.21
CA ASP A 151 -6.06 -0.76 -3.03
C ASP A 151 -6.32 0.70 -2.62
N PRO A 152 -7.54 1.21 -2.79
CA PRO A 152 -7.84 2.62 -2.53
C PRO A 152 -7.73 3.02 -1.06
N VAL A 153 -8.02 2.10 -0.11
CA VAL A 153 -7.82 2.29 1.34
C VAL A 153 -7.47 0.95 2.00
N ASP A 154 -6.19 0.56 1.96
CA ASP A 154 -5.73 -0.62 2.70
C ASP A 154 -5.73 -0.30 4.20
N GLY A 155 -6.41 -1.15 4.96
CA GLY A 155 -6.66 -0.94 6.39
C GLY A 155 -7.96 -0.20 6.70
N THR A 156 -9.02 -0.49 5.95
CA THR A 156 -10.39 0.01 6.14
C THR A 156 -10.83 0.07 7.62
N ALA A 157 -10.54 -0.97 8.40
CA ALA A 157 -10.91 -1.04 9.82
C ALA A 157 -10.21 0.03 10.69
N THR A 158 -8.93 0.29 10.43
CA THR A 158 -8.13 1.29 11.17
C THR A 158 -8.29 2.69 10.61
N PHE A 159 -8.63 2.83 9.32
CA PHE A 159 -9.13 4.08 8.78
C PHE A 159 -10.36 4.58 9.55
N MET A 160 -11.34 3.70 9.82
CA MET A 160 -12.56 4.08 10.55
C MET A 160 -12.30 4.56 11.98
N THR A 161 -11.22 4.12 12.61
CA THR A 161 -10.80 4.60 13.95
C THR A 161 -9.81 5.76 13.90
N GLY A 162 -9.43 6.22 12.70
CA GLY A 162 -8.50 7.34 12.55
C GLY A 162 -7.02 7.00 12.77
N ASN A 163 -6.68 5.72 12.65
CA ASN A 163 -5.35 5.11 12.81
C ASN A 163 -4.65 4.95 11.45
N GLN A 164 -3.57 4.16 11.35
CA GLN A 164 -2.82 3.98 10.11
C GLN A 164 -3.67 3.32 9.01
N TYR A 165 -3.41 3.72 7.77
CA TYR A 165 -3.96 3.15 6.54
C TYR A 165 -3.05 3.54 5.37
N ALA A 166 -3.23 2.89 4.22
CA ALA A 166 -2.48 3.20 3.02
C ALA A 166 -3.37 3.38 1.78
N VAL A 167 -2.87 4.13 0.79
CA VAL A 167 -3.43 4.21 -0.56
C VAL A 167 -2.39 3.64 -1.52
N CYS A 168 -2.75 2.61 -2.27
CA CYS A 168 -1.77 1.71 -2.85
C CYS A 168 -1.94 1.60 -4.37
N LEU A 169 -0.82 1.66 -5.09
CA LEU A 169 -0.79 1.48 -6.54
C LEU A 169 0.48 0.75 -6.96
N CYS A 170 0.32 -0.24 -7.84
CA CYS A 170 1.42 -0.99 -8.44
C CYS A 170 1.17 -1.23 -9.92
N LEU A 171 2.21 -1.12 -10.75
CA LEU A 171 2.19 -1.59 -12.13
C LEU A 171 2.84 -2.97 -12.20
N LEU A 172 2.07 -3.96 -12.67
CA LEU A 172 2.57 -5.25 -13.11
C LEU A 172 2.78 -5.23 -14.63
N VAL A 173 3.84 -5.88 -15.08
CA VAL A 173 4.05 -6.23 -16.49
C VAL A 173 4.33 -7.72 -16.56
N ASP A 174 3.45 -8.46 -17.24
CA ASP A 174 3.49 -9.91 -17.35
C ASP A 174 3.61 -10.61 -15.98
N GLY A 175 2.79 -10.17 -15.02
CA GLY A 175 2.78 -10.67 -13.65
C GLY A 175 3.94 -10.21 -12.77
N VAL A 176 4.86 -9.38 -13.27
CA VAL A 176 6.04 -8.90 -12.52
C VAL A 176 5.87 -7.45 -12.10
N GLN A 177 6.06 -7.16 -10.81
CA GLN A 177 6.03 -5.80 -10.27
C GLN A 177 7.15 -4.93 -10.87
N GLN A 178 6.77 -3.79 -11.46
CA GLN A 178 7.68 -2.83 -12.08
C GLN A 178 7.72 -1.49 -11.34
N VAL A 179 6.55 -0.96 -10.95
CA VAL A 179 6.41 0.30 -10.22
C VAL A 179 5.53 0.06 -9.00
N GLY A 180 5.90 0.61 -7.85
CA GLY A 180 5.09 0.57 -6.64
C GLY A 180 5.07 1.95 -5.98
N VAL A 181 3.89 2.44 -5.62
CA VAL A 181 3.70 3.72 -4.92
C VAL A 181 2.66 3.53 -3.83
N ILE A 182 3.06 3.79 -2.57
CA ILE A 182 2.22 3.63 -1.39
C ILE A 182 2.16 4.97 -0.66
N GLY A 183 0.99 5.59 -0.64
CA GLY A 183 0.69 6.75 0.20
C GLY A 183 0.36 6.30 1.61
N ALA A 184 0.97 6.92 2.62
CA ALA A 184 0.74 6.65 4.04
C ALA A 184 0.28 7.95 4.73
N PRO A 185 -1.00 8.35 4.57
CA PRO A 185 -1.44 9.72 4.87
C PRO A 185 -1.48 10.05 6.37
N ASN A 186 -1.43 9.02 7.22
CA ASN A 186 -1.38 9.13 8.67
C ASN A 186 0.01 8.80 9.24
N LEU A 187 1.02 8.54 8.43
CA LEU A 187 2.34 8.18 8.96
C LEU A 187 3.17 9.44 9.27
N ALA A 188 3.37 9.73 10.56
CA ALA A 188 4.33 10.73 11.01
C ALA A 188 5.74 10.18 10.91
N PHE A 189 6.54 10.66 9.95
CA PHE A 189 7.90 10.18 9.75
C PHE A 189 8.85 11.31 9.34
N ASP A 190 10.00 11.41 10.00
CA ASP A 190 11.06 12.34 9.60
C ASP A 190 11.77 11.79 8.36
N THR A 191 11.41 12.34 7.20
CA THR A 191 11.98 11.94 5.91
C THR A 191 13.46 12.26 5.79
N ARG A 192 14.09 13.01 6.69
CA ARG A 192 15.55 13.27 6.72
C ARG A 192 16.25 12.54 7.87
N GLY A 193 15.49 11.94 8.77
CA GLY A 193 16.00 11.20 9.91
C GLY A 193 16.67 9.88 9.56
N LEU A 194 17.35 9.30 10.54
CA LEU A 194 17.99 7.99 10.42
C LEU A 194 16.93 6.88 10.34
N LEU A 195 17.08 5.99 9.36
CA LEU A 195 16.24 4.80 9.24
C LEU A 195 16.45 3.85 10.43
N GLY A 196 15.41 3.10 10.77
CA GLY A 196 15.45 2.10 11.84
C GLY A 196 15.47 2.63 13.28
N GLN A 197 15.39 3.95 13.48
CA GLN A 197 15.24 4.55 14.82
C GLN A 197 13.78 4.81 15.19
N SER A 198 12.94 5.10 14.20
CA SER A 198 11.51 5.34 14.41
C SER A 198 10.77 4.02 14.53
N ARG A 199 9.92 3.90 15.55
CA ARG A 199 8.86 2.90 15.59
C ARG A 199 7.63 3.43 14.87
N ILE A 200 6.86 2.52 14.28
CA ILE A 200 5.59 2.83 13.62
C ILE A 200 4.55 1.94 14.26
N HIS A 201 3.60 2.52 14.99
CA HIS A 201 2.47 1.81 15.57
C HIS A 201 1.15 2.38 15.03
N GLU A 202 0.12 1.56 15.11
CA GLU A 202 -1.22 1.82 14.59
C GLU A 202 -1.80 3.19 15.04
N GLU A 203 -1.64 3.53 16.31
CA GLU A 203 -2.16 4.75 16.93
C GLU A 203 -1.25 5.98 16.74
N GLN A 204 -0.01 5.79 16.29
CA GLN A 204 0.97 6.86 16.15
C GLN A 204 0.78 7.62 14.84
N VAL A 205 -0.22 8.49 14.79
CA VAL A 205 -0.65 9.16 13.56
C VAL A 205 -0.19 10.61 13.41
N ASP A 206 0.09 11.01 12.18
CA ASP A 206 0.21 12.41 11.76
C ASP A 206 -1.18 13.06 11.69
N GLY A 207 -1.68 13.56 12.82
CA GLY A 207 -2.97 14.25 12.87
C GLY A 207 -3.07 15.47 11.92
N PRO A 208 -2.19 16.49 12.08
CA PRO A 208 -2.30 17.75 11.34
C PRO A 208 -1.70 17.70 9.93
N GLY A 209 -0.71 16.83 9.68
CA GLY A 209 -0.06 16.72 8.39
C GLY A 209 -0.76 15.75 7.43
N TYR A 210 -0.01 15.37 6.40
CA TYR A 210 -0.45 14.51 5.31
C TYR A 210 0.42 13.25 5.17
N GLY A 211 1.31 13.00 6.13
CA GLY A 211 2.19 11.84 6.13
C GLY A 211 3.21 11.83 4.99
N VAL A 212 3.47 10.63 4.47
CA VAL A 212 4.54 10.38 3.49
C VAL A 212 4.06 9.50 2.35
N VAL A 213 4.81 9.51 1.24
CA VAL A 213 4.67 8.54 0.15
C VAL A 213 5.98 7.80 -0.05
N LEU A 214 5.88 6.49 -0.23
CA LEU A 214 7.01 5.65 -0.64
C LEU A 214 6.80 5.23 -2.09
N SER A 215 7.90 5.11 -2.83
CA SER A 215 7.88 4.67 -4.22
C SER A 215 9.11 3.86 -4.58
N ALA A 216 8.96 2.93 -5.53
CA ALA A 216 10.06 2.18 -6.11
C ALA A 216 9.79 1.85 -7.57
N VAL A 217 10.87 1.81 -8.35
CA VAL A 217 10.93 1.18 -9.66
C VAL A 217 11.88 0.00 -9.54
N ARG A 218 11.51 -1.14 -10.13
CA ARG A 218 12.31 -2.35 -10.09
C ARG A 218 13.75 -2.08 -10.57
N GLY A 219 14.75 -2.31 -9.72
CA GLY A 219 16.16 -2.07 -9.98
C GLY A 219 16.70 -0.70 -9.55
N ASP A 220 15.85 0.27 -9.21
CA ASP A 220 16.25 1.65 -8.92
C ASP A 220 16.31 1.96 -7.42
N GLY A 221 15.72 1.08 -6.59
CA GLY A 221 15.60 1.26 -5.15
C GLY A 221 14.35 2.01 -4.72
N THR A 222 14.16 2.05 -3.40
CA THR A 222 13.01 2.71 -2.76
C THR A 222 13.31 4.14 -2.35
N TYR A 223 12.33 5.02 -2.50
CA TYR A 223 12.39 6.44 -2.15
C TYR A 223 11.21 6.82 -1.27
N ILE A 224 11.45 7.73 -0.32
CA ILE A 224 10.44 8.36 0.53
C ILE A 224 10.38 9.86 0.22
N ARG A 225 9.16 10.42 0.24
CA ARG A 225 8.88 11.87 0.18
C ARG A 225 7.86 12.25 1.24
N ALA A 226 7.98 13.46 1.79
CA ALA A 226 6.91 14.04 2.60
C ALA A 226 5.74 14.43 1.67
N MET A 227 4.52 14.26 2.15
CA MET A 227 3.33 14.79 1.46
C MET A 227 2.92 16.13 2.09
N HIS A 228 2.62 17.10 1.25
CA HIS A 228 2.09 18.40 1.61
C HIS A 228 0.79 18.66 0.85
N ALA A 229 -0.02 19.61 1.29
CA ALA A 229 -1.23 20.00 0.55
C ALA A 229 -0.91 20.43 -0.90
N SER A 230 0.25 21.07 -1.10
CA SER A 230 0.69 21.60 -2.39
C SER A 230 1.53 20.63 -3.22
N GLY A 231 1.77 19.40 -2.76
CA GLY A 231 2.55 18.42 -3.53
C GLY A 231 3.50 17.58 -2.67
N LEU A 232 4.53 17.05 -3.32
CA LEU A 232 5.51 16.15 -2.70
C LEU A 232 6.82 16.88 -2.41
N GLY A 233 7.41 16.59 -1.25
CA GLY A 233 8.74 17.05 -0.89
C GLY A 233 9.86 16.33 -1.67
N GLU A 234 11.10 16.63 -1.30
CA GLU A 234 12.29 16.02 -1.89
C GLU A 234 12.32 14.50 -1.70
N ALA A 235 12.80 13.79 -2.73
CA ALA A 235 13.00 12.34 -2.65
C ALA A 235 14.28 12.03 -1.89
N ARG A 236 14.17 11.10 -0.95
CA ARG A 236 15.33 10.46 -0.34
C ARG A 236 15.26 8.96 -0.57
N ARG A 237 16.35 8.37 -1.06
CA ARG A 237 16.48 6.92 -1.18
C ARG A 237 16.55 6.27 0.20
N THR A 238 15.76 5.23 0.44
CA THR A 238 15.84 4.41 1.64
C THR A 238 16.90 3.32 1.41
N ARG A 239 17.95 3.29 2.23
CA ARG A 239 19.04 2.30 2.11
C ARG A 239 19.23 1.58 3.43
N HIS A 240 18.77 0.33 3.52
CA HIS A 240 18.92 -0.48 4.73
C HIS A 240 20.35 -0.91 5.05
N GLN A 241 21.30 -0.76 4.13
CA GLN A 241 22.72 -0.89 4.44
C GLN A 241 23.16 0.07 5.58
N GLN A 242 22.35 1.09 5.89
CA GLN A 242 22.55 2.01 7.00
C GLN A 242 22.00 1.50 8.35
N THR A 243 21.22 0.42 8.37
CA THR A 243 20.70 -0.17 9.61
C THR A 243 21.70 -1.16 10.20
N ALA A 244 21.93 -1.08 11.52
CA ALA A 244 22.78 -2.03 12.22
C ALA A 244 22.14 -3.42 12.23
N ARG A 245 22.97 -4.46 12.06
CA ARG A 245 22.52 -5.84 12.26
C ARG A 245 22.13 -6.03 13.72
N LYS A 246 21.05 -6.78 13.95
CA LYS A 246 20.53 -7.10 15.28
C LYS A 246 20.81 -8.57 15.59
N GLU A 247 20.95 -8.88 16.87
CA GLU A 247 20.86 -10.25 17.35
C GLU A 247 19.45 -10.81 17.08
N LEU A 248 19.33 -12.13 16.87
CA LEU A 248 18.04 -12.76 16.53
C LEU A 248 16.98 -12.52 17.61
N SER A 249 17.37 -12.52 18.88
CA SER A 249 16.48 -12.24 20.02
C SER A 249 15.99 -10.79 20.09
N ALA A 250 16.63 -9.88 19.35
CA ALA A 250 16.26 -8.47 19.25
C ALA A 250 15.44 -8.16 18.00
N LEU A 251 15.10 -9.16 17.19
CA LEU A 251 14.22 -8.98 16.02
C LEU A 251 12.83 -8.50 16.46
N ASP A 252 12.36 -7.45 15.80
CA ASP A 252 11.01 -6.92 15.94
C ASP A 252 10.08 -7.54 14.90
N PHE A 253 9.09 -8.28 15.37
CA PHE A 253 8.05 -8.88 14.54
C PHE A 253 6.85 -7.96 14.41
N ILE A 254 6.37 -7.79 13.17
CA ILE A 254 5.17 -7.02 12.87
C ILE A 254 3.96 -7.91 12.58
N GLU A 255 2.85 -7.65 13.27
CA GLU A 255 1.54 -8.25 13.00
C GLU A 255 0.41 -7.44 13.66
N THR A 256 -0.84 -7.65 13.27
CA THR A 256 -2.01 -7.22 14.03
C THR A 256 -2.54 -8.34 14.92
N THR A 257 -2.89 -7.99 16.15
CA THR A 257 -3.57 -8.88 17.11
C THR A 257 -5.06 -8.56 17.27
N ILE A 258 -5.54 -7.55 16.53
CA ILE A 258 -6.93 -7.10 16.58
C ILE A 258 -7.68 -7.78 15.43
N GLY A 259 -8.98 -8.05 15.63
CA GLY A 259 -9.90 -8.51 14.60
C GLY A 259 -9.79 -9.99 14.22
N LYS A 260 -10.60 -10.40 13.25
CA LYS A 260 -10.60 -11.78 12.72
C LYS A 260 -9.51 -11.92 11.67
N THR A 261 -8.71 -12.97 11.76
CA THR A 261 -7.65 -13.26 10.78
C THR A 261 -7.68 -14.71 10.29
N SER A 262 -7.30 -14.86 9.01
CA SER A 262 -7.03 -16.15 8.36
C SER A 262 -5.69 -16.76 8.77
N LEU A 263 -4.86 -15.99 9.47
CA LEU A 263 -3.53 -16.35 9.92
C LEU A 263 -3.55 -16.99 11.31
N SER A 264 -2.55 -17.81 11.61
CA SER A 264 -2.42 -18.49 12.89
C SER A 264 -1.50 -17.72 13.84
N GLN A 265 -2.09 -16.89 14.70
CA GLN A 265 -1.36 -16.04 15.66
C GLN A 265 -0.42 -16.85 16.57
N THR A 266 -0.85 -18.02 17.04
CA THR A 266 -0.03 -18.92 17.86
C THR A 266 1.24 -19.36 17.13
N GLU A 267 1.16 -19.69 15.84
CA GLU A 267 2.34 -20.11 15.09
C GLU A 267 3.25 -18.93 14.75
N HIS A 268 2.73 -17.70 14.62
CA HIS A 268 3.58 -16.52 14.49
C HIS A 268 4.38 -16.31 15.78
N GLN A 269 3.73 -16.49 16.94
CA GLN A 269 4.39 -16.46 18.23
C GLN A 269 5.45 -17.57 18.36
N ASP A 270 5.16 -18.78 17.91
CA ASP A 270 6.11 -19.90 17.95
C ASP A 270 7.36 -19.64 17.09
N VAL A 271 7.22 -18.97 15.94
CA VAL A 271 8.38 -18.59 15.13
C VAL A 271 9.27 -17.61 15.88
N ALA A 272 8.70 -16.60 16.53
CA ALA A 272 9.47 -15.67 17.36
C ALA A 272 10.14 -16.41 18.54
N ASN A 273 9.44 -17.35 19.18
CA ASN A 273 9.98 -18.16 20.27
C ASN A 273 11.18 -19.01 19.82
N CYS A 274 11.15 -19.61 18.62
CA CYS A 274 12.28 -20.32 18.03
C CYS A 274 13.54 -19.44 17.91
N LEU A 275 13.38 -18.13 17.75
CA LEU A 275 14.47 -17.15 17.65
C LEU A 275 14.76 -16.42 18.97
N SER A 276 14.08 -16.80 20.07
CA SER A 276 14.12 -16.09 21.36
C SER A 276 13.74 -14.61 21.25
N ALA A 277 12.91 -14.25 20.26
CA ALA A 277 12.44 -12.90 20.00
C ALA A 277 11.07 -12.64 20.65
N LYS A 278 10.71 -11.36 20.78
CA LYS A 278 9.40 -10.95 21.30
C LYS A 278 8.35 -10.95 20.19
N TRP A 279 7.09 -11.24 20.55
CA TRP A 279 5.98 -11.21 19.62
C TRP A 279 4.67 -10.70 20.24
N PRO A 280 3.91 -9.88 19.50
CA PRO A 280 4.40 -9.01 18.43
C PRO A 280 5.25 -7.87 19.05
N GLY A 281 6.19 -7.32 18.30
CA GLY A 281 6.88 -6.09 18.70
C GLY A 281 6.18 -4.86 18.12
N THR A 282 5.92 -4.87 16.82
CA THR A 282 5.21 -3.81 16.09
C THR A 282 3.76 -4.24 15.79
N LEU A 283 2.80 -3.34 16.01
CA LEU A 283 1.38 -3.57 15.76
C LEU A 283 0.89 -2.69 14.62
N LEU A 284 0.57 -3.31 13.48
CA LEU A 284 -0.08 -2.66 12.33
C LEU A 284 -1.11 -3.60 11.69
N TRP A 285 -2.27 -3.05 11.36
CA TRP A 285 -3.38 -3.73 10.69
C TRP A 285 -3.17 -3.78 9.18
N SER A 286 -3.05 -2.61 8.54
CA SER A 286 -2.89 -2.46 7.09
C SER A 286 -1.72 -3.29 6.60
N GLN A 287 -1.95 -4.10 5.58
CA GLN A 287 -0.93 -5.01 5.09
C GLN A 287 0.20 -4.25 4.37
N GLN A 288 -0.14 -3.21 3.65
CA GLN A 288 0.79 -2.34 2.93
C GLN A 288 1.61 -1.50 3.91
N MET A 289 1.02 -1.05 5.02
CA MET A 289 1.76 -0.37 6.09
C MET A 289 2.81 -1.28 6.76
N LYS A 290 2.61 -2.60 6.78
CA LYS A 290 3.66 -3.53 7.26
C LYS A 290 4.88 -3.51 6.35
N TYR A 291 4.69 -3.45 5.03
CA TYR A 291 5.80 -3.30 4.09
C TYR A 291 6.46 -1.92 4.18
N VAL A 292 5.67 -0.85 4.41
CA VAL A 292 6.23 0.49 4.67
C VAL A 292 7.11 0.46 5.92
N ALA A 293 6.65 -0.16 7.01
CA ALA A 293 7.43 -0.31 8.23
C ALA A 293 8.73 -1.10 8.00
N LEU A 294 8.67 -2.20 7.25
CA LEU A 294 9.84 -2.97 6.86
C LEU A 294 10.82 -2.13 6.02
N ALA A 295 10.35 -1.42 4.99
CA ALA A 295 11.17 -0.60 4.08
C ALA A 295 11.78 0.67 4.71
N LEU A 296 11.29 1.06 5.89
CA LEU A 296 11.83 2.16 6.71
C LEU A 296 12.68 1.66 7.89
N GLY A 297 12.75 0.34 8.09
CA GLY A 297 13.45 -0.29 9.20
C GLY A 297 12.76 -0.14 10.55
N ALA A 298 11.50 0.29 10.57
CA ALA A 298 10.73 0.45 11.79
C ALA A 298 10.43 -0.89 12.47
N THR A 299 10.44 -1.97 11.68
CA THR A 299 10.34 -3.37 12.11
C THR A 299 11.32 -4.23 11.31
N ASP A 300 11.54 -5.48 11.72
CA ASP A 300 12.57 -6.36 11.13
C ASP A 300 11.98 -7.53 10.35
N VAL A 301 10.88 -8.09 10.83
CA VAL A 301 10.34 -9.36 10.36
C VAL A 301 8.84 -9.31 10.22
N MET A 302 8.35 -9.73 9.05
CA MET A 302 6.96 -10.12 8.87
C MET A 302 6.93 -11.59 8.46
N VAL A 303 6.12 -12.39 9.15
CA VAL A 303 5.74 -13.73 8.71
C VAL A 303 4.24 -13.76 8.51
N ARG A 304 3.75 -14.47 7.49
CA ARG A 304 2.33 -14.78 7.30
C ARG A 304 2.18 -16.28 7.22
N LEU A 305 1.49 -16.84 8.20
CA LEU A 305 1.24 -18.28 8.32
C LEU A 305 -0.28 -18.54 8.24
N PRO A 306 -0.83 -18.83 7.04
CA PRO A 306 -2.24 -19.13 6.86
C PRO A 306 -2.64 -20.43 7.57
N LYS A 307 -3.87 -20.51 8.09
CA LYS A 307 -4.40 -21.70 8.78
C LYS A 307 -4.50 -22.96 7.88
N GLY A 308 -4.52 -22.80 6.56
CA GLY A 308 -4.58 -23.90 5.60
C GLY A 308 -4.23 -23.44 4.19
N LYS A 309 -3.94 -24.40 3.28
CA LYS A 309 -3.61 -24.12 1.87
C LYS A 309 -4.82 -23.68 1.03
N ASP A 310 -6.03 -23.89 1.53
CA ASP A 310 -7.29 -23.40 1.00
C ASP A 310 -7.47 -21.87 1.14
N ARG A 311 -6.61 -21.23 1.95
CA ARG A 311 -6.63 -19.79 2.14
C ARG A 311 -5.88 -19.08 1.03
N TYR A 312 -6.37 -17.90 0.68
CA TYR A 312 -5.73 -16.96 -0.24
C TYR A 312 -5.59 -15.58 0.41
N THR A 313 -4.85 -14.71 -0.27
CA THR A 313 -4.75 -13.27 0.02
C THR A 313 -4.90 -12.52 -1.30
N TYR A 314 -5.30 -11.25 -1.28
CA TYR A 314 -5.47 -10.51 -2.52
C TYR A 314 -4.14 -9.96 -3.03
N VAL A 315 -4.02 -9.80 -4.34
CA VAL A 315 -2.81 -9.24 -4.98
C VAL A 315 -2.57 -7.80 -4.55
N TRP A 316 -3.63 -6.99 -4.39
CA TRP A 316 -3.53 -5.60 -3.97
C TRP A 316 -3.09 -5.41 -2.50
N ASP A 317 -3.21 -6.43 -1.65
CA ASP A 317 -2.64 -6.42 -0.29
C ASP A 317 -1.09 -6.41 -0.30
N HIS A 318 -0.47 -6.80 -1.43
CA HIS A 318 0.96 -7.12 -1.48
C HIS A 318 1.73 -6.43 -2.60
N ALA A 319 1.11 -6.26 -3.76
CA ALA A 319 1.73 -5.59 -4.89
C ALA A 319 2.06 -4.14 -4.53
N GLY A 320 3.23 -3.66 -4.95
CA GLY A 320 3.73 -2.33 -4.58
C GLY A 320 4.51 -2.39 -3.28
N GLY A 321 3.88 -2.70 -2.14
CA GLY A 321 4.57 -2.80 -0.85
C GLY A 321 5.69 -3.83 -0.83
N GLN A 322 5.46 -5.01 -1.41
CA GLN A 322 6.52 -6.02 -1.55
C GLN A 322 7.69 -5.49 -2.40
N LEU A 323 7.40 -4.80 -3.52
CA LEU A 323 8.44 -4.17 -4.33
C LEU A 323 9.21 -3.13 -3.52
N LEU A 324 8.54 -2.25 -2.76
CA LEU A 324 9.20 -1.26 -1.91
C LEU A 324 10.20 -1.91 -0.94
N PHE A 325 9.82 -3.02 -0.30
CA PHE A 325 10.73 -3.68 0.63
C PHE A 325 11.90 -4.38 -0.07
N GLN A 326 11.64 -5.05 -1.20
CA GLN A 326 12.68 -5.70 -2.00
C GLN A 326 13.70 -4.67 -2.53
N GLU A 327 13.24 -3.55 -3.05
CA GLU A 327 14.07 -2.45 -3.57
C GLU A 327 14.79 -1.68 -2.45
N ALA A 328 14.30 -1.78 -1.20
CA ALA A 328 15.01 -1.30 -0.03
C ALA A 328 16.13 -2.27 0.44
N GLY A 329 16.21 -3.46 -0.17
CA GLY A 329 17.21 -4.50 0.06
C GLY A 329 16.71 -5.71 0.86
N GLY A 330 15.40 -5.80 1.10
CA GLY A 330 14.76 -6.92 1.78
C GLY A 330 14.57 -8.15 0.90
N ILE A 331 14.26 -9.28 1.53
CA ILE A 331 13.89 -10.53 0.86
C ILE A 331 12.46 -10.88 1.27
N VAL A 332 11.65 -11.30 0.28
CA VAL A 332 10.31 -11.84 0.49
C VAL A 332 10.17 -13.13 -0.30
N LYS A 333 9.81 -14.22 0.38
CA LYS A 333 9.54 -15.54 -0.23
C LYS A 333 8.37 -16.22 0.46
N ASP A 334 7.77 -17.20 -0.19
CA ASP A 334 6.85 -18.14 0.46
C ASP A 334 7.59 -19.15 1.35
N LEU A 335 6.84 -20.03 2.04
CA LEU A 335 7.42 -21.03 2.94
C LEU A 335 8.21 -22.13 2.20
N ASP A 336 7.93 -22.34 0.91
CA ASP A 336 8.66 -23.28 0.07
C ASP A 336 9.96 -22.66 -0.51
N GLY A 337 10.15 -21.35 -0.32
CA GLY A 337 11.32 -20.59 -0.79
C GLY A 337 11.14 -19.96 -2.17
N GLY A 338 9.94 -20.06 -2.74
CA GLY A 338 9.55 -19.47 -4.01
C GLY A 338 9.26 -17.97 -3.91
N ASP A 339 9.34 -17.29 -5.04
CA ASP A 339 8.83 -15.92 -5.17
C ASP A 339 7.30 -15.91 -5.15
N ILE A 340 6.72 -14.82 -4.65
CA ILE A 340 5.27 -14.61 -4.69
C ILE A 340 4.83 -14.41 -6.14
N ASP A 341 3.94 -15.28 -6.62
CA ASP A 341 3.44 -15.28 -7.99
C ASP A 341 2.22 -14.36 -8.11
N PHE A 342 2.47 -13.13 -8.58
CA PHE A 342 1.45 -12.14 -8.86
C PHE A 342 0.71 -12.39 -10.19
N ALA A 343 1.07 -13.41 -10.98
CA ALA A 343 0.41 -13.77 -12.24
C ALA A 343 -0.87 -14.62 -12.04
N GLN A 344 -1.30 -14.84 -10.80
CA GLN A 344 -2.46 -15.69 -10.47
C GLN A 344 -3.83 -15.00 -10.62
N GLY A 345 -3.86 -13.75 -11.08
CA GLY A 345 -5.06 -12.93 -11.14
C GLY A 345 -5.27 -12.15 -9.85
N ARG A 346 -6.52 -12.01 -9.39
CA ARG A 346 -6.86 -11.21 -8.20
C ARG A 346 -6.33 -11.79 -6.88
N LYS A 347 -6.13 -13.11 -6.82
CA LYS A 347 -5.82 -13.85 -5.60
C LYS A 347 -4.49 -14.57 -5.72
N ILE A 348 -3.71 -14.53 -4.65
CA ILE A 348 -2.54 -15.40 -4.46
C ILE A 348 -3.04 -16.61 -3.66
N GLU A 349 -3.23 -17.73 -4.37
CA GLU A 349 -3.82 -18.94 -3.82
C GLU A 349 -2.78 -19.75 -3.03
N GLY A 350 -3.16 -20.21 -1.83
CA GLY A 350 -2.27 -20.93 -0.93
C GLY A 350 -1.75 -22.27 -1.46
N TYR A 351 -2.41 -22.84 -2.48
CA TYR A 351 -1.92 -24.04 -3.17
C TYR A 351 -0.72 -23.76 -4.08
N ARG A 352 -0.52 -22.51 -4.52
CA ARG A 352 0.58 -22.10 -5.40
C ARG A 352 1.66 -21.30 -4.66
N ASN A 353 1.28 -20.43 -3.74
CA ASN A 353 2.21 -19.75 -2.82
C ASN A 353 1.69 -19.83 -1.39
N PHE A 354 2.30 -20.68 -0.58
CA PHE A 354 1.83 -20.91 0.79
C PHE A 354 2.64 -20.11 1.81
N GLY A 355 1.96 -19.19 2.49
CA GLY A 355 2.57 -18.32 3.50
C GLY A 355 3.61 -17.36 2.91
N MET A 356 4.22 -16.55 3.77
CA MET A 356 5.22 -15.58 3.37
C MET A 356 6.16 -15.24 4.52
N VAL A 357 7.44 -15.03 4.21
CA VAL A 357 8.45 -14.52 5.12
C VAL A 357 9.11 -13.31 4.47
N ALA A 358 9.17 -12.20 5.19
CA ALA A 358 9.84 -10.98 4.79
C ALA A 358 10.83 -10.55 5.87
N ALA A 359 12.10 -10.43 5.50
CA ALA A 359 13.18 -10.00 6.39
C ALA A 359 14.38 -9.49 5.59
N MET A 360 15.33 -8.84 6.26
CA MET A 360 16.61 -8.47 5.64
C MET A 360 17.48 -9.72 5.36
N PRO A 361 18.40 -9.68 4.37
CA PRO A 361 19.21 -10.84 3.98
C PRO A 361 19.98 -11.49 5.12
N TRP A 362 20.43 -10.71 6.10
CA TRP A 362 21.21 -11.22 7.24
C TRP A 362 20.36 -11.99 8.27
N ALA A 363 19.03 -11.85 8.26
CA ALA A 363 18.11 -12.57 9.15
C ALA A 363 17.27 -13.61 8.41
N PHE A 364 17.09 -13.46 7.10
CA PHE A 364 16.09 -14.16 6.31
C PHE A 364 16.15 -15.69 6.48
N ASP A 365 17.31 -16.31 6.27
CA ASP A 365 17.44 -17.77 6.32
C ASP A 365 17.02 -18.33 7.68
N LYS A 366 17.35 -17.64 8.78
CA LYS A 366 17.00 -18.08 10.14
C LYS A 366 15.52 -17.93 10.44
N VAL A 367 14.90 -16.83 9.98
CA VAL A 367 13.45 -16.64 10.12
C VAL A 367 12.69 -17.66 9.26
N HIS A 368 13.15 -17.92 8.03
CA HIS A 368 12.53 -18.87 7.11
C HIS A 368 12.63 -20.31 7.63
N GLU A 369 13.80 -20.71 8.15
CA GLU A 369 14.03 -22.00 8.80
C GLU A 369 13.08 -22.19 10.00
N ALA A 370 12.97 -21.18 10.88
CA ALA A 370 12.06 -21.22 12.03
C ALA A 370 10.58 -21.32 11.60
N ALA A 371 10.16 -20.56 10.58
CA ALA A 371 8.81 -20.63 10.03
C ALA A 371 8.48 -22.02 9.48
N ARG A 372 9.41 -22.63 8.73
CA ARG A 372 9.23 -24.00 8.20
C ARG A 372 9.19 -25.04 9.30
N GLU A 373 10.04 -24.91 10.32
CA GLU A 373 10.03 -25.83 11.46
C GLU A 373 8.67 -25.81 12.17
N VAL A 374 8.15 -24.62 12.51
CA VAL A 374 6.84 -24.46 13.14
C VAL A 374 5.74 -25.07 12.27
N MET A 375 5.73 -24.79 10.97
CA MET A 375 4.69 -25.30 10.06
C MET A 375 4.75 -26.83 9.87
N SER A 376 5.93 -27.43 9.96
CA SER A 376 6.09 -28.90 9.90
C SER A 376 5.43 -29.62 11.09
N ARG A 377 5.19 -28.92 12.21
CA ARG A 377 4.51 -29.47 13.38
C ARG A 377 3.03 -29.75 13.12
N ARG A 378 2.41 -29.11 12.11
CA ARG A 378 1.01 -29.40 11.72
C ARG A 378 0.81 -30.81 11.12
N THR A 379 1.89 -31.38 10.58
CA THR A 379 1.87 -32.72 9.96
C THR A 379 2.28 -33.83 10.92
N ARG A 380 2.66 -33.49 12.15
CA ARG A 380 2.94 -34.44 13.25
C ARG A 380 1.70 -34.53 14.13
#